data_AF-A0A0C3LLU0-F1
#
_entry.id   AF-A0A0C3LLU0-F1
#
_cell.length_a   1.000
_cell.length_b   1.000
_cell.length_c   1.000
_cell.angle_alpha   90.00
_cell.angle_beta   90.00
_cell.angle_gamma   90.00
#
_symmetry.space_group_name_H-M   'P 1'
#
loop_
_entity.id
_entity.type
_entity.pdbx_description
1 polymer ?
#
loop_
_entity_poly.entity_id
_entity_poly.type
_entity_poly.pdbx_seq_one_letter_code
_entity_poly.pdbx_strand_id
1 'polypeptide(L)'
;MEKSIHDPFAISIPEGTQTLTNTSAKNLVVLTDDGAQSIIVPASTETNVAYEATTFGVGSTCMSLTFECLKPQQFSDGTLSYGDNYFPYIDCAGVYPQANISLSLGTTTSETLPFGAVLPNNGSFGELAQPTYTMITTNPFSLAAVVNSFAYVYDDINDDFVNNTGFFRHGRTGAWNVLYCNSTVNDVKYRYIPASSGTGGSYQTISLTVSSVRMASLVSIGLDMGSIQWNLPSRIEGAGLRGGSYTTAFAQELSRELIGLSAALYEPIPVTAIAETSVVLGSRVQLVPLGLYLASVVIYALTTLIIGITALIEAHSVKFVNLVHLRITSSLPIVHALFGPVDCSRTWKNDGVEMFSTDSEKDRLYVGPVRSQTEGDSFGFARAG
;
A
#
# COMPACT_ATOMS: atom_id res chain seq x y z
N MET A 1 20.97 18.09 -2.09
CA MET A 1 21.85 17.26 -2.95
C MET A 1 22.65 16.39 -2.00
N GLU A 2 22.15 15.21 -1.67
CA GLU A 2 22.19 13.98 -2.49
C GLU A 2 23.61 13.43 -2.68
N LYS A 3 23.68 12.09 -2.58
CA LYS A 3 24.81 11.17 -2.76
C LYS A 3 25.69 10.95 -1.52
N SER A 4 26.08 9.69 -1.25
CA SER A 4 26.59 8.78 -2.27
C SER A 4 26.05 7.35 -2.22
N ILE A 5 25.35 7.02 -3.30
CA ILE A 5 25.00 5.71 -3.86
C ILE A 5 26.25 5.01 -4.47
N HIS A 6 27.45 5.54 -4.28
CA HIS A 6 28.69 4.94 -4.81
C HIS A 6 29.52 4.31 -3.70
N ASP A 7 29.10 3.13 -3.23
CA ASP A 7 30.06 2.15 -2.77
C ASP A 7 30.19 1.07 -3.86
N PRO A 8 31.20 1.15 -4.75
CA PRO A 8 31.34 0.28 -5.91
C PRO A 8 31.84 -1.13 -5.57
N PHE A 9 31.92 -1.49 -4.28
CA PHE A 9 32.38 -2.79 -3.81
C PHE A 9 31.34 -3.59 -3.01
N ALA A 10 30.09 -3.10 -2.91
CA ALA A 10 28.98 -3.99 -2.63
C ALA A 10 28.72 -4.81 -3.90
N ILE A 11 29.48 -5.89 -4.08
CA ILE A 11 29.22 -6.95 -5.07
C ILE A 11 27.71 -7.16 -5.08
N SER A 12 27.10 -6.89 -6.23
CA SER A 12 25.65 -6.88 -6.44
C SER A 12 25.05 -8.17 -5.91
N ILE A 13 24.59 -8.14 -4.66
CA ILE A 13 23.78 -9.20 -4.11
C ILE A 13 22.48 -9.14 -4.93
N PRO A 14 22.10 -10.23 -5.64
CA PRO A 14 20.83 -10.27 -6.34
C PRO A 14 19.69 -9.77 -5.44
N GLU A 15 18.73 -9.02 -5.99
CA GLU A 15 17.62 -8.44 -5.20
C GLU A 15 16.90 -9.52 -4.36
N GLY A 16 16.85 -10.77 -4.84
CA GLY A 16 16.34 -11.92 -4.08
C GLY A 16 17.12 -12.20 -2.79
N THR A 17 18.45 -12.22 -2.83
CA THR A 17 19.27 -12.41 -1.63
C THR A 17 19.27 -11.20 -0.69
N GLN A 18 19.10 -9.98 -1.22
CA GLN A 18 18.87 -8.78 -0.39
C GLN A 18 17.51 -8.83 0.32
N THR A 19 16.49 -9.36 -0.35
CA THR A 19 15.16 -9.55 0.23
C THR A 19 15.19 -10.63 1.33
N LEU A 20 15.99 -11.69 1.15
CA LEU A 20 16.26 -12.69 2.18
C LEU A 20 16.99 -12.13 3.42
N THR A 21 17.82 -11.10 3.24
CA THR A 21 18.55 -10.40 4.31
C THR A 21 17.82 -9.19 4.89
N ASN A 22 16.51 -9.05 4.61
CA ASN A 22 15.68 -7.97 5.18
C ASN A 22 16.13 -6.56 4.73
N THR A 23 16.80 -6.44 3.58
CA THR A 23 17.44 -5.20 3.11
C THR A 23 17.37 -5.06 1.59
N SER A 24 16.19 -5.23 0.99
CA SER A 24 15.96 -4.83 -0.40
C SER A 24 15.42 -3.40 -0.46
N ALA A 25 15.69 -2.69 -1.56
CA ALA A 25 15.19 -1.33 -1.79
C ALA A 25 13.67 -1.29 -2.04
N LYS A 26 13.03 -2.44 -2.31
CA LYS A 26 11.60 -2.54 -2.65
C LYS A 26 10.79 -3.37 -1.65
N ASN A 27 11.29 -4.55 -1.30
CA ASN A 27 10.56 -5.54 -0.51
C ASN A 27 11.34 -5.95 0.75
N LEU A 28 10.61 -6.30 1.78
CA LEU A 28 11.10 -6.72 3.09
C LEU A 28 10.34 -7.99 3.50
N VAL A 29 11.04 -8.97 4.06
CA VAL A 29 10.40 -10.19 4.60
C VAL A 29 10.39 -10.11 6.10
N VAL A 30 9.20 -10.11 6.68
CA VAL A 30 9.02 -10.01 8.13
C VAL A 30 8.22 -11.18 8.65
N LEU A 31 8.55 -11.62 9.86
CA LEU A 31 7.77 -12.59 10.61
C LEU A 31 6.64 -11.84 11.34
N THR A 32 5.44 -12.40 11.32
CA THR A 32 4.31 -11.87 12.09
C THR A 32 4.51 -12.07 13.59
N ASP A 33 3.83 -11.28 14.42
CA ASP A 33 4.01 -11.27 15.88
C ASP A 33 3.70 -12.63 16.55
N ASP A 34 2.83 -13.44 15.93
CA ASP A 34 2.50 -14.81 16.35
C ASP A 34 3.57 -15.85 15.95
N GLY A 35 4.58 -15.45 15.17
CA GLY A 35 5.65 -16.31 14.69
C GLY A 35 5.17 -17.37 13.68
N ALA A 36 3.94 -17.27 13.17
CA ALA A 36 3.31 -18.31 12.38
C ALA A 36 3.41 -18.09 10.86
N GLN A 37 3.65 -16.86 10.41
CA GLN A 37 3.72 -16.50 8.99
C GLN A 37 4.90 -15.57 8.71
N SER A 38 5.61 -15.83 7.61
CA SER A 38 6.56 -14.88 7.02
C SER A 38 5.88 -14.19 5.84
N ILE A 39 5.80 -12.86 5.86
CA ILE A 39 5.07 -12.05 4.89
C ILE A 39 5.98 -11.07 4.15
N ILE A 40 5.60 -10.68 2.93
CA ILE A 40 6.27 -9.62 2.17
C ILE A 40 5.63 -8.28 2.52
N VAL A 41 6.44 -7.32 2.92
CA VAL A 41 6.02 -5.93 3.20
C VAL A 41 6.91 -4.95 2.44
N PRO A 42 6.47 -3.70 2.21
CA PRO A 42 7.31 -2.70 1.56
C PRO A 42 8.54 -2.38 2.42
N ALA A 43 9.70 -2.19 1.79
CA ALA A 43 10.94 -1.88 2.50
C ALA A 43 10.97 -0.47 3.13
N SER A 44 10.24 0.48 2.55
CA SER A 44 10.10 1.83 3.09
C SER A 44 8.63 2.11 3.45
N THR A 45 8.29 1.98 4.72
CA THR A 45 7.01 2.45 5.27
C THR A 45 7.27 3.61 6.21
N GLU A 46 6.36 4.58 6.24
CA GLU A 46 6.47 5.67 7.21
C GLU A 46 6.35 5.08 8.62
N THR A 47 7.42 5.19 9.41
CA THR A 47 7.58 4.49 10.70
C THR A 47 6.61 4.94 11.79
N ASN A 48 5.75 5.90 11.51
CA ASN A 48 4.83 6.53 12.47
C ASN A 48 3.36 6.27 12.16
N VAL A 49 3.03 5.52 11.10
CA VAL A 49 1.65 5.33 10.65
C VAL A 49 1.26 3.87 10.76
N ALA A 50 0.18 3.59 11.49
CA ALA A 50 -0.45 2.28 11.50
C ALA A 50 -1.25 2.09 10.20
N TYR A 51 -1.12 0.92 9.58
CA TYR A 51 -1.84 0.63 8.34
C TYR A 51 -2.24 -0.85 8.26
N GLU A 52 -3.25 -1.12 7.46
CA GLU A 52 -3.65 -2.47 7.06
C GLU A 52 -3.35 -2.68 5.58
N ALA A 53 -2.78 -3.83 5.27
CA ALA A 53 -2.50 -4.23 3.91
C ALA A 53 -2.75 -5.72 3.73
N THR A 54 -2.84 -6.12 2.47
CA THR A 54 -2.92 -7.52 2.06
C THR A 54 -1.63 -7.89 1.35
N THR A 55 -1.10 -9.06 1.64
CA THR A 55 0.10 -9.59 1.00
C THR A 55 0.03 -11.10 0.97
N PHE A 56 1.06 -11.73 0.44
CA PHE A 56 1.24 -13.17 0.54
C PHE A 56 2.20 -13.50 1.67
N GLY A 57 1.92 -14.63 2.32
CA GLY A 57 2.76 -15.17 3.36
C GLY A 57 2.91 -16.67 3.23
N VAL A 58 4.00 -17.17 3.80
CA VAL A 58 4.23 -18.60 3.96
C VAL A 58 4.21 -18.89 5.45
N GLY A 59 3.45 -19.91 5.84
CA GLY A 59 3.51 -20.50 7.17
C GLY A 59 3.89 -21.96 7.06
N SER A 60 4.97 -22.35 7.73
CA SER A 60 5.42 -23.72 7.78
C SER A 60 5.22 -24.28 9.18
N THR A 61 4.96 -25.59 9.25
CA THR A 61 4.92 -26.33 10.51
C THR A 61 5.78 -27.57 10.35
N CYS A 62 6.76 -27.77 11.23
CA CYS A 62 7.71 -28.86 11.10
C CYS A 62 7.66 -29.79 12.32
N MET A 63 7.96 -31.06 12.09
CA MET A 63 8.15 -32.07 13.11
C MET A 63 9.41 -32.88 12.81
N SER A 64 10.03 -33.41 13.86
CA SER A 64 11.12 -34.36 13.73
C SER A 64 10.54 -35.77 13.61
N LEU A 65 11.03 -36.52 12.62
CA LEU A 65 10.72 -37.93 12.37
C LEU A 65 11.92 -38.83 12.68
N THR A 66 12.99 -38.28 13.27
CA THR A 66 14.25 -39.00 13.48
C THR A 66 14.04 -40.29 14.26
N PHE A 67 13.25 -40.24 15.34
CA PHE A 67 13.00 -41.40 16.19
C PHE A 67 12.33 -42.54 15.43
N GLU A 68 11.33 -42.22 14.62
CA GLU A 68 10.57 -43.18 13.83
C GLU A 68 11.37 -43.72 12.65
N CYS A 69 12.23 -42.88 12.07
CA CYS A 69 13.07 -43.23 10.92
C CYS A 69 14.35 -43.99 11.29
N LEU A 70 14.80 -43.99 12.55
CA LEU A 70 15.96 -44.77 12.96
C LEU A 70 15.62 -46.26 12.97
N LYS A 71 16.33 -47.05 12.17
CA LYS A 71 16.18 -48.51 12.08
C LYS A 71 17.50 -49.19 12.43
N PRO A 72 17.90 -49.23 13.73
CA PRO A 72 19.13 -49.91 14.11
C PRO A 72 19.06 -51.40 13.78
N GLN A 73 20.20 -51.96 13.37
CA GLN A 73 20.35 -53.40 13.22
C GLN A 73 20.65 -54.00 14.60
N GLN A 74 19.81 -54.95 15.02
CA GLN A 74 20.08 -55.71 16.24
C GLN A 74 20.95 -56.91 15.93
N PHE A 75 22.09 -57.03 16.60
CA PHE A 75 22.96 -58.20 16.52
C PHE A 75 22.47 -59.31 17.46
N SER A 76 22.99 -60.53 17.23
CA SER A 76 22.60 -61.72 17.99
C SER A 76 22.91 -61.65 19.49
N ASP A 77 23.83 -60.77 19.90
CA ASP A 77 24.18 -60.50 21.30
C ASP A 77 23.27 -59.44 21.96
N GLY A 78 22.28 -58.92 21.23
CA GLY A 78 21.34 -57.91 21.69
C GLY A 78 21.84 -56.47 21.55
N THR A 79 23.06 -56.25 21.07
CA THR A 79 23.59 -54.92 20.78
C THR A 79 22.91 -54.30 19.55
N LEU A 80 22.71 -52.98 19.59
CA LEU A 80 22.15 -52.21 18.47
C LEU A 80 23.28 -51.51 17.73
N SER A 81 23.35 -51.69 16.41
CA SER A 81 24.16 -50.85 15.53
C SER A 81 23.26 -49.87 14.81
N TYR A 82 23.59 -48.60 14.96
CA TYR A 82 22.89 -47.51 14.31
C TYR A 82 23.49 -47.13 12.95
N GLY A 83 24.51 -47.81 12.45
CA GLY A 83 25.19 -47.45 11.21
C GLY A 83 26.72 -47.38 11.33
N ASP A 84 27.35 -46.78 10.33
CA ASP A 84 28.76 -46.38 10.41
C ASP A 84 28.84 -45.02 11.12
N ASN A 85 29.98 -44.73 11.76
CA ASN A 85 30.24 -43.49 12.52
C ASN A 85 30.01 -42.20 11.73
N TYR A 86 29.93 -42.29 10.40
CA TYR A 86 29.65 -41.18 9.50
C TYR A 86 28.16 -41.00 9.20
N PHE A 87 27.36 -42.08 9.18
CA PHE A 87 25.97 -42.06 8.72
C PHE A 87 25.12 -43.10 9.47
N PRO A 88 24.08 -42.66 10.21
CA PRO A 88 23.16 -43.60 10.82
C PRO A 88 22.22 -44.25 9.78
N TYR A 89 21.74 -45.45 10.08
CA TYR A 89 20.69 -46.16 9.36
C TYR A 89 19.35 -45.46 9.55
N ILE A 90 19.07 -44.54 8.62
CA ILE A 90 17.81 -43.80 8.53
C ILE A 90 16.98 -44.38 7.38
N ASP A 91 15.82 -44.93 7.73
CA ASP A 91 14.78 -45.37 6.80
C ASP A 91 13.40 -44.90 7.30
N CYS A 92 12.83 -43.95 6.57
CA CYS A 92 11.52 -43.37 6.89
C CYS A 92 10.34 -44.09 6.24
N ALA A 93 10.55 -45.19 5.50
CA ALA A 93 9.48 -45.91 4.84
C ALA A 93 8.38 -46.32 5.85
N GLY A 94 7.13 -45.90 5.58
CA GLY A 94 5.98 -46.24 6.43
C GLY A 94 5.77 -45.33 7.65
N VAL A 95 6.54 -44.25 7.81
CA VAL A 95 6.47 -43.36 8.98
C VAL A 95 5.42 -42.26 8.83
N TYR A 96 4.62 -41.99 9.88
CA TYR A 96 3.64 -40.89 9.96
C TYR A 96 4.31 -39.50 9.86
N PRO A 97 3.70 -38.42 9.30
CA PRO A 97 2.29 -38.18 8.93
C PRO A 97 1.87 -38.66 7.54
N GLN A 98 2.79 -39.17 6.74
CA GLN A 98 2.46 -39.84 5.49
C GLN A 98 3.11 -41.21 5.48
N ALA A 99 2.31 -42.27 5.59
CA ALA A 99 2.75 -43.68 5.56
C ALA A 99 3.54 -44.11 4.31
N ASN A 100 3.86 -43.17 3.41
CA ASN A 100 4.63 -43.37 2.19
C ASN A 100 5.93 -42.56 2.16
N ILE A 101 6.33 -41.79 3.18
CA ILE A 101 7.61 -41.05 3.11
C ILE A 101 8.73 -42.08 2.91
N SER A 102 9.43 -42.02 1.79
CA SER A 102 10.51 -42.98 1.50
C SER A 102 11.82 -42.22 1.39
N LEU A 103 12.66 -42.37 2.42
CA LEU A 103 14.03 -41.90 2.42
C LEU A 103 14.92 -43.12 2.61
N SER A 104 15.67 -43.47 1.57
CA SER A 104 16.76 -44.44 1.69
C SER A 104 18.06 -43.69 1.45
N LEU A 105 18.74 -43.34 2.53
CA LEU A 105 20.15 -42.94 2.44
C LEU A 105 20.93 -44.21 2.12
N GLY A 106 21.17 -44.46 0.83
CA GLY A 106 22.13 -45.46 0.41
C GLY A 106 23.53 -45.12 0.94
N THR A 107 24.43 -46.10 1.00
CA THR A 107 25.86 -45.96 1.38
C THR A 107 26.68 -45.08 0.43
N THR A 108 26.02 -44.26 -0.39
CA THR A 108 26.65 -43.40 -1.39
C THR A 108 27.06 -42.08 -0.75
N THR A 109 28.33 -41.76 -1.00
CA THR A 109 29.13 -40.61 -0.56
C THR A 109 28.65 -39.25 -1.06
N SER A 110 27.34 -39.04 -1.21
CA SER A 110 26.78 -37.74 -1.55
C SER A 110 27.04 -36.78 -0.38
N GLU A 111 27.90 -35.78 -0.59
CA GLU A 111 28.16 -34.72 0.39
C GLU A 111 26.90 -33.88 0.69
N THR A 112 25.84 -34.01 -0.12
CA THR A 112 24.59 -33.27 0.03
C THR A 112 23.53 -34.11 0.73
N LEU A 113 23.02 -33.58 1.85
CA LEU A 113 21.96 -34.22 2.61
C LEU A 113 20.60 -34.03 1.92
N PRO A 114 19.75 -35.06 1.82
CA PRO A 114 18.46 -34.96 1.14
C PRO A 114 17.58 -33.81 1.66
N PHE A 115 17.14 -32.94 0.75
CA PHE A 115 16.25 -31.81 1.03
C PHE A 115 15.34 -31.57 -0.17
N GLY A 116 14.03 -31.44 0.03
CA GLY A 116 13.13 -31.11 -1.07
C GLY A 116 11.65 -31.37 -0.79
N ALA A 117 10.83 -31.17 -1.81
CA ALA A 117 9.40 -31.48 -1.77
C ALA A 117 9.16 -32.99 -1.67
N VAL A 118 8.17 -33.37 -0.88
CA VAL A 118 7.71 -34.75 -0.75
C VAL A 118 6.75 -35.04 -1.90
N LEU A 119 7.10 -36.02 -2.73
CA LEU A 119 6.28 -36.41 -3.87
C LEU A 119 4.93 -36.99 -3.39
N PRO A 120 3.78 -36.47 -3.84
CA PRO A 120 2.47 -36.91 -3.35
C PRO A 120 2.17 -38.39 -3.61
N ASN A 121 2.72 -38.94 -4.69
CA ASN A 121 2.35 -40.28 -5.18
C ASN A 121 3.07 -41.42 -4.44
N ASN A 122 4.31 -41.19 -4.02
CA ASN A 122 5.17 -42.23 -3.45
C ASN A 122 5.90 -41.78 -2.17
N GLY A 123 5.70 -40.53 -1.73
CA GLY A 123 6.34 -39.93 -0.56
C GLY A 123 7.87 -39.81 -0.63
N SER A 124 8.49 -40.04 -1.78
CA SER A 124 9.94 -39.88 -1.92
C SER A 124 10.31 -38.39 -1.93
N PHE A 125 11.46 -38.07 -1.36
CA PHE A 125 12.08 -36.73 -1.40
C PHE A 125 13.60 -36.88 -1.46
N GLY A 126 14.30 -35.83 -1.88
CA GLY A 126 15.74 -35.84 -2.06
C GLY A 126 16.14 -35.05 -3.29
N GLU A 127 17.32 -35.33 -3.85
CA GLU A 127 17.83 -34.65 -5.06
C GLU A 127 16.80 -34.78 -6.20
N LEU A 128 16.18 -33.66 -6.56
CA LEU A 128 15.01 -33.67 -7.43
C LEU A 128 15.44 -33.82 -8.89
N ALA A 129 14.99 -34.89 -9.55
CA ALA A 129 15.18 -35.09 -10.98
C ALA A 129 14.29 -34.17 -11.86
N GLN A 130 13.30 -33.49 -11.26
CA GLN A 130 12.41 -32.56 -11.93
C GLN A 130 12.26 -31.27 -11.11
N PRO A 131 11.94 -30.12 -11.74
CA PRO A 131 11.79 -28.86 -11.03
C PRO A 131 10.66 -28.90 -10.00
N THR A 132 10.92 -28.46 -8.77
CA THR A 132 10.00 -28.54 -7.62
C THR A 132 8.64 -27.92 -7.93
N TYR A 133 8.60 -26.80 -8.64
CA TYR A 133 7.36 -26.10 -8.98
C TYR A 133 6.38 -26.93 -9.83
N THR A 134 6.87 -27.93 -10.56
CA THR A 134 6.01 -28.83 -11.34
C THR A 134 5.39 -29.94 -10.49
N MET A 135 5.98 -30.20 -9.31
CA MET A 135 5.51 -31.23 -8.38
C MET A 135 4.45 -30.71 -7.41
N ILE A 136 4.42 -29.40 -7.15
CA ILE A 136 3.47 -28.77 -6.23
C ILE A 136 2.08 -28.70 -6.89
N THR A 137 1.24 -29.68 -6.56
CA THR A 137 -0.14 -29.81 -7.05
C THR A 137 -1.19 -29.47 -6.00
N THR A 138 -0.77 -29.19 -4.76
CA THR A 138 -1.64 -28.89 -3.62
C THR A 138 -1.08 -27.72 -2.81
N ASN A 139 -1.96 -27.05 -2.06
CA ASN A 139 -1.60 -26.06 -1.04
C ASN A 139 -2.51 -26.36 0.17
N PRO A 140 -1.96 -26.79 1.31
CA PRO A 140 -0.55 -26.85 1.67
C PRO A 140 0.26 -27.94 0.93
N PHE A 141 1.58 -27.79 0.90
CA PHE A 141 2.52 -28.75 0.32
C PHE A 141 3.58 -29.18 1.32
N SER A 142 4.09 -30.41 1.12
CA SER A 142 4.99 -31.05 2.06
C SER A 142 6.45 -30.98 1.62
N LEU A 143 7.33 -30.70 2.57
CA LEU A 143 8.78 -30.66 2.42
C LEU A 143 9.41 -31.59 3.45
N ALA A 144 10.53 -32.19 3.11
CA ALA A 144 11.31 -32.98 4.04
C ALA A 144 12.81 -32.70 3.88
N ALA A 145 13.53 -32.83 4.99
CA ALA A 145 14.94 -32.48 5.07
C ALA A 145 15.67 -33.43 6.02
N VAL A 146 16.87 -33.81 5.65
CA VAL A 146 17.85 -34.45 6.54
C VAL A 146 18.86 -33.38 6.91
N VAL A 147 19.05 -33.17 8.20
CA VAL A 147 19.98 -32.18 8.73
C VAL A 147 21.03 -32.88 9.58
N ASN A 148 22.29 -32.47 9.39
CA ASN A 148 23.40 -32.80 10.27
C ASN A 148 23.88 -31.51 10.93
N SER A 149 24.18 -31.58 12.22
CA SER A 149 24.65 -30.44 13.00
C SER A 149 25.71 -30.86 14.01
N PHE A 150 26.77 -30.06 14.12
CA PHE A 150 27.85 -30.28 15.10
C PHE A 150 27.55 -29.62 16.45
N ALA A 151 26.63 -28.65 16.50
CA ALA A 151 26.27 -27.97 17.75
C ALA A 151 25.65 -28.89 18.81
N TYR A 152 25.06 -30.02 18.40
CA TYR A 152 24.44 -30.99 19.31
C TYR A 152 25.37 -32.17 19.66
N VAL A 153 26.63 -32.14 19.22
CA VAL A 153 27.64 -33.12 19.63
C VAL A 153 28.33 -32.60 20.89
N TYR A 154 28.35 -33.44 21.93
CA TYR A 154 29.20 -33.25 23.11
C TYR A 154 30.40 -34.21 23.01
N ASP A 155 31.43 -34.05 23.85
CA ASP A 155 32.67 -34.84 23.81
C ASP A 155 32.50 -36.38 23.91
N ASP A 156 31.27 -36.86 24.14
CA ASP A 156 30.91 -38.28 24.19
C ASP A 156 30.44 -38.84 22.83
N ILE A 157 30.93 -40.03 22.50
CA ILE A 157 30.62 -40.80 21.27
C ILE A 157 29.38 -41.69 21.49
N ASN A 158 28.43 -41.24 22.31
CA ASN A 158 27.27 -42.06 22.66
C ASN A 158 26.14 -41.89 21.63
N ASP A 159 25.48 -43.01 21.33
CA ASP A 159 24.31 -43.07 20.47
C ASP A 159 23.04 -42.77 21.29
N ASP A 160 22.56 -41.54 21.25
CA ASP A 160 21.36 -41.12 21.98
C ASP A 160 20.72 -39.84 21.43
N PHE A 161 19.50 -39.55 21.92
CA PHE A 161 18.77 -38.34 21.55
C PHE A 161 19.18 -37.14 22.41
N VAL A 162 19.35 -36.00 21.77
CA VAL A 162 19.68 -34.73 22.45
C VAL A 162 18.42 -34.08 22.97
N ASN A 163 18.02 -34.45 24.19
CA ASN A 163 16.82 -33.92 24.85
C ASN A 163 15.59 -33.96 23.90
N ASN A 164 14.87 -32.84 23.80
CA ASN A 164 13.68 -32.68 22.96
C ASN A 164 13.96 -31.97 21.62
N THR A 165 15.21 -31.93 21.16
CA THR A 165 15.55 -31.21 19.91
C THR A 165 15.24 -32.03 18.66
N GLY A 166 15.02 -33.34 18.80
CA GLY A 166 14.82 -34.29 17.70
C GLY A 166 16.12 -34.75 17.03
N PHE A 167 17.28 -34.27 17.51
CA PHE A 167 18.59 -34.71 17.02
C PHE A 167 19.02 -36.03 17.69
N PHE A 168 19.49 -36.96 16.88
CA PHE A 168 20.13 -38.21 17.30
C PHE A 168 21.63 -38.10 17.10
N ARG A 169 22.41 -38.28 18.16
CA ARG A 169 23.87 -38.33 18.11
C ARG A 169 24.28 -39.70 17.60
N HIS A 170 25.21 -39.71 16.64
CA HIS A 170 25.81 -40.94 16.15
C HIS A 170 27.24 -40.70 15.71
N GLY A 171 28.19 -41.46 16.27
CA GLY A 171 29.60 -41.36 15.92
C GLY A 171 30.22 -39.99 16.22
N ARG A 172 31.15 -39.54 15.36
CA ARG A 172 31.93 -38.30 15.54
C ARG A 172 31.60 -37.20 14.53
N THR A 173 30.63 -37.43 13.65
CA THR A 173 30.40 -36.58 12.47
C THR A 173 29.17 -35.70 12.57
N GLY A 174 28.57 -35.57 13.76
CA GLY A 174 27.43 -34.71 13.99
C GLY A 174 26.26 -35.43 14.64
N ALA A 175 25.22 -34.67 14.93
CA ALA A 175 23.91 -35.19 15.27
C ALA A 175 22.97 -35.02 14.08
N TRP A 176 22.07 -35.99 13.91
CA TRP A 176 21.21 -36.14 12.75
C TRP A 176 19.76 -35.86 13.10
N ASN A 177 19.05 -35.15 12.23
CA ASN A 177 17.62 -34.91 12.39
C ASN A 177 16.91 -35.05 11.05
N VAL A 178 15.84 -35.84 11.02
CA VAL A 178 14.94 -35.91 9.87
C VAL A 178 13.72 -35.06 10.16
N LEU A 179 13.47 -34.08 9.31
CA LEU A 179 12.37 -33.15 9.45
C LEU A 179 11.34 -33.36 8.35
N TYR A 180 10.07 -33.27 8.75
CA TYR A 180 8.94 -33.15 7.84
C TYR A 180 8.20 -31.86 8.14
N CYS A 181 7.99 -31.07 7.09
CA CYS A 181 7.40 -29.74 7.17
C CYS A 181 6.20 -29.64 6.24
N ASN A 182 5.07 -29.13 6.74
CA ASN A 182 3.94 -28.75 5.93
C ASN A 182 3.93 -27.22 5.75
N SER A 183 4.06 -26.77 4.51
CA SER A 183 4.13 -25.36 4.15
C SER A 183 2.84 -24.93 3.48
N THR A 184 2.23 -23.86 4.00
CA THR A 184 0.99 -23.30 3.48
C THR A 184 1.27 -21.90 2.96
N VAL A 185 0.89 -21.63 1.72
CA VAL A 185 0.90 -20.27 1.18
C VAL A 185 -0.47 -19.65 1.42
N ASN A 186 -0.48 -18.51 2.10
CA ASN A 186 -1.69 -17.80 2.48
C ASN A 186 -1.73 -16.40 1.87
N ASP A 187 -2.94 -15.96 1.53
CA ASP A 187 -3.27 -14.56 1.37
C ASP A 187 -3.46 -13.99 2.79
N VAL A 188 -2.58 -13.08 3.17
CA VAL A 188 -2.49 -12.54 4.53
C VAL A 188 -2.99 -11.11 4.54
N LYS A 189 -4.04 -10.85 5.31
CA LYS A 189 -4.38 -9.49 5.72
C LYS A 189 -3.65 -9.20 7.03
N TYR A 190 -2.81 -8.17 7.05
CA TYR A 190 -2.00 -7.80 8.21
C TYR A 190 -2.19 -6.33 8.58
N ARG A 191 -1.86 -6.02 9.83
CA ARG A 191 -1.78 -4.68 10.40
C ARG A 191 -0.36 -4.40 10.85
N TYR A 192 0.21 -3.30 10.39
CA TYR A 192 1.43 -2.76 10.95
C TYR A 192 1.12 -1.81 12.10
N ILE A 193 1.80 -2.01 13.22
CA ILE A 193 1.69 -1.17 14.43
C ILE A 193 3.06 -0.50 14.68
N PRO A 194 3.18 0.83 14.54
CA PRO A 194 4.44 1.52 14.74
C PRO A 194 4.90 1.43 16.21
N ALA A 195 6.21 1.32 16.41
CA ALA A 195 6.78 1.34 17.75
C ALA A 195 6.66 2.74 18.38
N SER A 196 6.46 2.82 19.68
CA SER A 196 6.39 4.10 20.42
C SER A 196 7.69 4.92 20.35
N SER A 197 8.82 4.27 20.03
CA SER A 197 10.12 4.90 19.80
C SER A 197 10.29 5.53 18.41
N GLY A 198 9.29 5.43 17.53
CA GLY A 198 9.34 5.95 16.15
C GLY A 198 10.29 5.22 15.20
N THR A 199 10.90 4.11 15.66
CA THR A 199 11.83 3.27 14.90
C THR A 199 11.34 1.82 14.93
N GLY A 200 10.96 1.31 13.76
CA GLY A 200 10.39 -0.03 13.61
C GLY A 200 8.93 -0.12 14.05
N GLY A 201 8.42 -1.36 14.10
CA GLY A 201 7.05 -1.66 14.51
C GLY A 201 6.83 -3.17 14.50
N SER A 202 5.59 -3.59 14.75
CA SER A 202 5.18 -4.99 14.78
C SER A 202 4.17 -5.28 13.67
N TYR A 203 4.09 -6.54 13.24
CA TYR A 203 3.23 -6.97 12.14
C TYR A 203 2.25 -8.02 12.65
N GLN A 204 1.00 -7.61 12.82
CA GLN A 204 -0.05 -8.46 13.33
C GLN A 204 -0.89 -9.04 12.19
N THR A 205 -1.09 -10.36 12.21
CA THR A 205 -2.03 -11.04 11.32
C THR A 205 -3.47 -10.72 11.71
N ILE A 206 -4.29 -10.25 10.76
CA ILE A 206 -5.74 -10.06 10.95
C ILE A 206 -6.50 -11.30 10.46
N SER A 207 -6.18 -11.78 9.27
CA SER A 207 -6.83 -12.94 8.67
C SER A 207 -5.91 -13.67 7.70
N LEU A 208 -6.10 -14.98 7.60
CA LEU A 208 -5.39 -15.87 6.69
C LEU A 208 -6.39 -16.62 5.82
N THR A 209 -6.17 -16.60 4.52
CA THR A 209 -6.92 -17.41 3.55
C THR A 209 -5.92 -18.24 2.76
N VAL A 210 -6.16 -19.54 2.62
CA VAL A 210 -5.26 -20.41 1.83
C VAL A 210 -5.27 -19.94 0.37
N SER A 211 -4.08 -19.65 -0.16
CA SER A 211 -3.91 -19.15 -1.52
C SER A 211 -4.01 -20.27 -2.56
N SER A 212 -3.99 -19.91 -3.85
CA SER A 212 -4.09 -20.89 -4.94
C SER A 212 -2.89 -21.85 -5.01
N VAL A 213 -3.10 -23.05 -5.56
CA VAL A 213 -2.01 -24.01 -5.85
C VAL A 213 -0.96 -23.40 -6.77
N ARG A 214 -1.37 -22.57 -7.73
CA ARG A 214 -0.43 -21.83 -8.59
C ARG A 214 0.51 -20.96 -7.77
N MET A 215 0.00 -20.31 -6.73
CA MET A 215 0.84 -19.50 -5.85
C MET A 215 1.84 -20.35 -5.06
N ALA A 216 1.39 -21.50 -4.53
CA ALA A 216 2.28 -22.46 -3.89
C ALA A 216 3.38 -22.95 -4.83
N SER A 217 3.07 -23.22 -6.10
CA SER A 217 4.06 -23.62 -7.10
C SER A 217 5.12 -22.52 -7.34
N LEU A 218 4.71 -21.25 -7.41
CA LEU A 218 5.64 -20.13 -7.60
C LEU A 218 6.57 -19.93 -6.40
N VAL A 219 6.03 -19.99 -5.18
CA VAL A 219 6.81 -19.89 -3.94
C VAL A 219 7.83 -21.03 -3.83
N SER A 220 7.47 -22.22 -4.31
CA SER A 220 8.36 -23.40 -4.26
C SER A 220 9.54 -23.34 -5.22
N ILE A 221 9.57 -22.43 -6.21
CA ILE A 221 10.68 -22.30 -7.17
C ILE A 221 12.02 -22.09 -6.46
N GLY A 222 12.02 -21.40 -5.31
CA GLY A 222 13.23 -21.16 -4.51
C GLY A 222 13.92 -22.44 -4.03
N LEU A 223 13.20 -23.57 -3.94
CA LEU A 223 13.77 -24.87 -3.55
C LEU A 223 14.75 -25.41 -4.60
N ASP A 224 14.52 -25.12 -5.88
CA ASP A 224 15.39 -25.55 -6.99
C ASP A 224 16.73 -24.80 -7.02
N MET A 225 16.86 -23.70 -6.27
CA MET A 225 18.08 -22.89 -6.24
C MET A 225 19.20 -23.49 -5.36
N GLY A 226 18.91 -24.54 -4.58
CA GLY A 226 19.86 -25.20 -3.68
C GLY A 226 20.34 -24.35 -2.48
N SER A 227 20.07 -23.04 -2.46
CA SER A 227 20.49 -22.11 -1.41
C SER A 227 19.82 -22.42 -0.06
N ILE A 228 18.54 -22.80 -0.06
CA ILE A 228 17.79 -23.14 1.16
C ILE A 228 18.45 -24.31 1.89
N GLN A 229 18.84 -25.36 1.15
CA GLN A 229 19.42 -26.59 1.70
C GLN A 229 20.69 -26.32 2.53
N TRP A 230 21.53 -25.37 2.10
CA TRP A 230 22.78 -25.04 2.77
C TRP A 230 22.64 -23.94 3.83
N ASN A 231 21.85 -22.91 3.53
CA ASN A 231 21.76 -21.72 4.39
C ASN A 231 20.83 -21.93 5.57
N LEU A 232 19.74 -22.68 5.39
CA LEU A 232 18.73 -22.82 6.43
C LEU A 232 19.30 -23.56 7.65
N PRO A 233 19.89 -24.77 7.53
CA PRO A 233 20.43 -25.47 8.69
C PRO A 233 21.52 -24.69 9.43
N SER A 234 22.42 -24.03 8.69
CA SER A 234 23.53 -23.27 9.28
C SER A 234 23.09 -22.03 10.06
N ARG A 235 21.96 -21.41 9.71
CA ARG A 235 21.42 -20.22 10.43
C ARG A 235 20.77 -20.54 11.76
N ILE A 236 20.23 -21.74 11.91
CA ILE A 236 19.53 -22.21 13.12
C ILE A 236 20.37 -23.24 13.90
N GLU A 237 21.65 -23.33 13.59
CA GLU A 237 22.60 -24.22 14.23
C GLU A 237 22.56 -24.01 15.76
N GLY A 238 22.30 -25.09 16.51
CA GLY A 238 22.17 -25.05 17.97
C GLY A 238 20.84 -24.50 18.52
N ALA A 239 19.83 -24.22 17.68
CA ALA A 239 18.50 -23.82 18.16
C ALA A 239 17.85 -24.90 19.05
N GLY A 240 17.26 -24.50 20.17
CA GLY A 240 16.69 -25.44 21.15
C GLY A 240 17.67 -25.94 22.22
N LEU A 241 18.99 -25.68 22.10
CA LEU A 241 19.95 -25.98 23.17
C LEU A 241 19.82 -25.06 24.40
N ARG A 242 19.36 -23.82 24.20
CA ARG A 242 19.19 -22.80 25.27
C ARG A 242 17.72 -22.54 25.61
N GLY A 243 16.84 -23.48 25.28
CA GLY A 243 15.39 -23.32 25.31
C GLY A 243 14.80 -23.02 23.92
N GLY A 244 13.51 -23.30 23.77
CA GLY A 244 12.81 -23.26 22.48
C GLY A 244 12.80 -24.60 21.74
N SER A 245 12.22 -24.62 20.54
CA SER A 245 12.10 -25.82 19.70
C SER A 245 12.87 -25.65 18.40
N TYR A 246 13.73 -26.62 18.08
CA TYR A 246 14.45 -26.65 16.80
C TYR A 246 13.48 -26.68 15.62
N THR A 247 12.42 -27.47 15.70
CA THR A 247 11.45 -27.60 14.60
C THR A 247 10.69 -26.30 14.35
N THR A 248 10.42 -25.52 15.40
CA THR A 248 9.79 -24.20 15.28
C THR A 248 10.73 -23.20 14.61
N ALA A 249 12.01 -23.16 15.04
CA ALA A 249 13.02 -22.30 14.42
C ALA A 249 13.23 -22.66 12.94
N PHE A 250 13.31 -23.96 12.63
CA PHE A 250 13.38 -24.47 11.26
C PHE A 250 12.17 -24.04 10.43
N ALA A 251 10.96 -24.18 10.97
CA ALA A 251 9.74 -23.80 10.27
C ALA A 251 9.66 -22.29 9.98
N GLN A 252 10.11 -21.45 10.91
CA GLN A 252 10.13 -19.99 10.74
C GLN A 252 11.14 -19.56 9.67
N GLU A 253 12.37 -20.07 9.73
CA GLU A 253 13.39 -19.76 8.72
C GLU A 253 13.04 -20.38 7.35
N LEU A 254 12.44 -21.57 7.30
CA LEU A 254 11.92 -22.14 6.06
C LEU A 254 10.89 -21.22 5.41
N SER A 255 9.93 -20.73 6.20
CA SER A 255 8.90 -19.81 5.73
C SER A 255 9.51 -18.52 5.20
N ARG A 256 10.53 -18.00 5.89
CA ARG A 256 11.25 -16.78 5.51
C ARG A 256 12.04 -16.94 4.21
N GLU A 257 12.73 -18.06 4.04
CA GLU A 257 13.51 -18.35 2.84
C GLU A 257 12.60 -18.60 1.63
N LEU A 258 11.52 -19.38 1.80
CA LEU A 258 10.53 -19.64 0.74
C LEU A 258 9.90 -18.34 0.23
N ILE A 259 9.39 -17.50 1.13
CA ILE A 259 8.77 -16.24 0.71
C ILE A 259 9.81 -15.27 0.16
N GLY A 260 11.01 -15.18 0.75
CA GLY A 260 12.03 -14.24 0.34
C GLY A 260 12.66 -14.53 -1.02
N LEU A 261 12.84 -15.81 -1.38
CA LEU A 261 13.25 -16.20 -2.73
C LEU A 261 12.15 -15.92 -3.76
N SER A 262 10.89 -16.03 -3.35
CA SER A 262 9.75 -15.72 -4.22
C SER A 262 9.47 -14.21 -4.32
N ALA A 263 9.99 -13.39 -3.40
CA ALA A 263 9.65 -11.97 -3.28
C ALA A 263 10.10 -11.11 -4.46
N ALA A 264 11.06 -11.57 -5.28
CA ALA A 264 11.43 -10.90 -6.53
C ALA A 264 10.36 -11.07 -7.63
N LEU A 265 9.49 -12.08 -7.51
CA LEU A 265 8.40 -12.34 -8.45
C LEU A 265 7.13 -11.54 -8.11
N TYR A 266 7.12 -10.82 -6.98
CA TYR A 266 5.96 -10.13 -6.47
C TYR A 266 6.22 -8.64 -6.28
N GLU A 267 5.30 -7.84 -6.82
CA GLU A 267 5.16 -6.45 -6.42
C GLU A 267 4.23 -6.37 -5.19
N PRO A 268 4.58 -5.55 -4.19
CA PRO A 268 3.75 -5.37 -3.01
C PRO A 268 2.39 -4.78 -3.41
N ILE A 269 1.31 -5.41 -2.94
CA ILE A 269 -0.06 -4.94 -3.19
C ILE A 269 -0.25 -3.60 -2.44
N PRO A 270 -0.85 -2.58 -3.07
CA PRO A 270 -1.08 -1.29 -2.41
C PRO A 270 -1.89 -1.43 -1.11
N VAL A 271 -1.56 -0.58 -0.13
CA VAL A 271 -2.17 -0.54 1.21
C VAL A 271 -3.70 -0.47 1.10
N THR A 272 -4.40 -1.38 1.75
CA THR A 272 -5.87 -1.51 1.62
C THR A 272 -6.62 -0.56 2.53
N ALA A 273 -6.05 -0.20 3.68
CA ALA A 273 -6.56 0.86 4.54
C ALA A 273 -5.43 1.49 5.36
N ILE A 274 -5.37 2.82 5.37
CA ILE A 274 -4.56 3.54 6.36
C ILE A 274 -5.45 3.71 7.57
N ALA A 275 -5.05 3.16 8.72
CA ALA A 275 -5.72 3.48 9.97
C ALA A 275 -5.27 4.89 10.34
N GLU A 276 -6.01 5.90 9.84
CA GLU A 276 -5.76 7.29 10.18
C GLU A 276 -5.70 7.42 11.71
N THR A 277 -4.51 7.56 12.25
CA THR A 277 -4.28 8.22 13.54
C THR A 277 -4.55 9.69 13.31
N SER A 278 -5.81 10.05 13.05
CA SER A 278 -6.27 11.40 12.73
C SER A 278 -5.17 12.18 12.02
N VAL A 279 -4.99 11.98 10.72
CA VAL A 279 -4.28 13.02 9.98
C VAL A 279 -5.19 14.23 10.15
N VAL A 280 -4.85 15.06 11.13
CA VAL A 280 -5.33 16.42 11.17
C VAL A 280 -4.87 16.91 9.80
N LEU A 281 -5.78 16.96 8.84
CA LEU A 281 -5.74 17.79 7.65
C LEU A 281 -5.73 19.26 8.11
N GLY A 282 -4.92 19.58 9.12
CA GLY A 282 -4.34 20.86 9.32
C GLY A 282 -3.34 20.99 8.20
N SER A 283 -3.84 21.50 7.07
CA SER A 283 -3.06 22.49 6.35
C SER A 283 -2.30 23.28 7.41
N ARG A 284 -0.97 23.18 7.43
CA ARG A 284 -0.12 24.01 8.28
C ARG A 284 -0.23 25.42 7.73
N VAL A 285 -1.40 26.03 7.91
CA VAL A 285 -1.64 27.41 7.57
C VAL A 285 -0.75 28.18 8.51
N GLN A 286 0.30 28.77 7.96
CA GLN A 286 1.17 29.63 8.73
C GLN A 286 0.29 30.77 9.26
N LEU A 287 0.09 30.77 10.57
CA LEU A 287 -0.86 31.62 11.27
C LEU A 287 -0.55 33.11 11.03
N VAL A 288 0.73 33.41 10.82
CA VAL A 288 1.25 34.75 10.53
C VAL A 288 0.81 35.24 9.13
N PRO A 289 1.11 34.56 8.01
CA PRO A 289 0.56 34.91 6.68
C PRO A 289 -0.96 34.97 6.61
N LEU A 290 -1.68 34.02 7.24
CA LEU A 290 -3.15 34.05 7.26
C LEU A 290 -3.67 35.24 8.04
N GLY A 291 -3.07 35.55 9.19
CA GLY A 291 -3.40 36.72 9.97
C GLY A 291 -3.17 38.03 9.20
N LEU A 292 -2.05 38.13 8.47
CA LEU A 292 -1.76 39.28 7.60
C LEU A 292 -2.75 39.39 6.44
N TYR A 293 -3.14 38.26 5.83
CA TYR A 293 -4.15 38.24 4.76
C TYR A 293 -5.54 38.63 5.28
N LEU A 294 -5.97 38.10 6.42
CA LEU A 294 -7.26 38.48 7.01
C LEU A 294 -7.28 39.96 7.42
N ALA A 295 -6.18 40.46 8.00
CA ALA A 295 -6.06 41.87 8.33
C ALA A 295 -6.11 42.76 7.08
N SER A 296 -5.45 42.38 5.99
CA SER A 296 -5.48 43.16 4.74
C SER A 296 -6.85 43.15 4.08
N VAL A 297 -7.58 42.02 4.11
CA VAL A 297 -8.96 41.92 3.62
C VAL A 297 -9.90 42.80 4.45
N VAL A 298 -9.76 42.81 5.78
CA VAL A 298 -10.58 43.68 6.65
C VAL A 298 -10.29 45.15 6.40
N ILE A 299 -9.01 45.53 6.27
CA ILE A 299 -8.62 46.91 5.93
C ILE A 299 -9.20 47.31 4.56
N TYR A 300 -9.11 46.43 3.55
CA TYR A 300 -9.66 46.68 2.22
C TYR A 300 -11.20 46.80 2.23
N ALA A 301 -11.88 45.95 3.01
CA ALA A 301 -13.34 46.04 3.18
C ALA A 301 -13.75 47.36 3.86
N LEU A 302 -13.00 47.80 4.88
CA LEU A 302 -13.26 49.07 5.56
C LEU A 302 -13.00 50.27 4.64
N THR A 303 -11.91 50.27 3.88
CA THR A 303 -11.61 51.38 2.95
C THR A 303 -12.62 51.45 1.82
N THR A 304 -13.04 50.33 1.24
CA THR A 304 -14.09 50.30 0.21
C THR A 304 -15.44 50.74 0.76
N LEU A 305 -15.78 50.38 2.01
CA LEU A 305 -16.99 50.84 2.68
C LEU A 305 -16.96 52.35 2.95
N ILE A 306 -15.83 52.89 3.41
CA ILE A 306 -15.65 54.35 3.60
C ILE A 306 -15.78 55.08 2.25
N ILE A 307 -15.08 54.60 1.21
CA ILE A 307 -15.17 55.19 -0.13
C ILE A 307 -16.62 55.14 -0.63
N GLY A 308 -17.32 54.01 -0.46
CA GLY A 308 -18.73 53.87 -0.82
C GLY A 308 -19.65 54.84 -0.08
N ILE A 309 -19.46 55.02 1.23
CA ILE A 309 -20.22 55.99 2.02
C ILE A 309 -19.94 57.42 1.55
N THR A 310 -18.67 57.79 1.34
CA THR A 310 -18.32 59.13 0.84
C THR A 310 -18.88 59.38 -0.55
N ALA A 311 -18.85 58.38 -1.44
CA ALA A 311 -19.45 58.46 -2.76
C ALA A 311 -20.99 58.59 -2.68
N LEU A 312 -21.64 57.91 -1.74
CA LEU A 312 -23.08 58.06 -1.50
C LEU A 312 -23.44 59.45 -0.98
N ILE A 313 -22.68 59.99 -0.02
CA ILE A 313 -22.90 61.33 0.53
C ILE A 313 -22.71 62.41 -0.55
N GLU A 314 -21.65 62.29 -1.35
CA GLU A 314 -21.39 63.22 -2.47
C GLU A 314 -22.38 63.04 -3.63
N ALA A 315 -22.82 61.82 -3.93
CA ALA A 315 -23.89 61.59 -4.89
C ALA A 315 -25.22 62.22 -4.43
N HIS A 316 -25.46 62.28 -3.11
CA HIS A 316 -26.63 62.95 -2.54
C HIS A 316 -26.56 64.48 -2.65
N SER A 317 -25.35 65.06 -2.66
CA SER A 317 -25.13 66.52 -2.76
C SER A 317 -25.30 67.02 -4.20
N VAL A 318 -25.13 66.14 -5.20
CA VAL A 318 -25.27 66.47 -6.62
C VAL A 318 -26.71 66.24 -7.09
N LYS A 319 -27.47 67.34 -7.28
CA LYS A 319 -28.87 67.33 -7.75
C LYS A 319 -29.11 66.47 -9.00
N PHE A 320 -28.11 66.32 -9.87
CA PHE A 320 -28.20 65.53 -11.11
C PHE A 320 -28.28 64.00 -10.90
N VAL A 321 -27.77 63.45 -9.79
CA VAL A 321 -27.77 61.97 -9.59
C VAL A 321 -29.16 61.48 -9.19
N ASN A 322 -29.86 62.21 -8.33
CA ASN A 322 -31.26 61.93 -7.99
C ASN A 322 -32.17 62.05 -9.23
N LEU A 323 -31.85 62.98 -10.13
CA LEU A 323 -32.56 63.20 -11.40
C LEU A 323 -32.35 62.06 -12.41
N VAL A 324 -31.14 61.49 -12.49
CA VAL A 324 -30.85 60.32 -13.33
C VAL A 324 -31.50 59.06 -12.76
N HIS A 325 -31.49 58.89 -11.43
CA HIS A 325 -32.19 57.78 -10.77
C HIS A 325 -33.68 57.79 -11.11
N LEU A 326 -34.36 58.94 -10.98
CA LEU A 326 -35.76 59.13 -11.39
C LEU A 326 -36.04 58.84 -12.87
N ARG A 327 -35.07 59.13 -13.76
CA ARG A 327 -35.20 58.87 -15.20
C ARG A 327 -35.01 57.39 -15.57
N ILE A 328 -34.26 56.65 -14.78
CA ILE A 328 -34.03 55.21 -14.99
C ILE A 328 -35.15 54.38 -14.35
N THR A 329 -35.70 54.83 -13.22
CA THR A 329 -36.77 54.09 -12.51
C THR A 329 -38.18 54.40 -13.01
N SER A 330 -38.40 55.52 -13.71
CA SER A 330 -39.70 55.90 -14.28
C SER A 330 -39.74 55.73 -15.80
N SER A 331 -40.78 55.06 -16.32
CA SER A 331 -41.01 54.85 -17.76
C SER A 331 -41.69 56.04 -18.46
N LEU A 332 -42.29 56.96 -17.69
CA LEU A 332 -43.06 58.11 -18.22
C LEU A 332 -42.25 59.05 -19.13
N PRO A 333 -40.99 59.41 -18.82
CA PRO A 333 -40.22 60.35 -19.64
C PRO A 333 -39.91 59.83 -21.05
N ILE A 334 -39.76 58.50 -21.18
CA ILE A 334 -39.52 57.82 -22.47
C ILE A 334 -40.80 57.80 -23.30
N VAL A 335 -41.94 57.55 -22.67
CA VAL A 335 -43.26 57.60 -23.32
C VAL A 335 -43.58 59.01 -23.80
N HIS A 336 -43.28 60.04 -23.02
CA HIS A 336 -43.54 61.44 -23.40
C HIS A 336 -42.65 61.93 -24.56
N ALA A 337 -41.42 61.41 -24.67
CA ALA A 337 -40.52 61.72 -25.78
C ALA A 337 -41.00 61.19 -27.14
N LEU A 338 -41.92 60.21 -27.15
CA LEU A 338 -42.52 59.68 -28.39
C LEU A 338 -43.64 60.57 -28.96
N PHE A 339 -44.22 61.48 -28.16
CA PHE A 339 -45.37 62.31 -28.56
C PHE A 339 -44.99 63.75 -28.96
N GLY A 340 -43.72 64.14 -28.87
CA GLY A 340 -43.25 65.44 -29.34
C GLY A 340 -41.90 65.85 -28.75
N PRO A 341 -41.28 66.94 -29.24
CA PRO A 341 -40.04 67.46 -28.68
C PRO A 341 -40.27 67.93 -27.25
N VAL A 342 -39.72 67.18 -26.30
CA VAL A 342 -39.83 67.49 -24.87
C VAL A 342 -38.79 68.54 -24.51
N ASP A 343 -39.23 69.76 -24.23
CA ASP A 343 -38.39 70.76 -23.61
C ASP A 343 -38.05 70.29 -22.19
N CYS A 344 -36.85 69.71 -22.06
CA CYS A 344 -36.43 69.03 -20.85
C CYS A 344 -36.56 69.96 -19.63
N SER A 345 -36.34 71.27 -19.80
CA SER A 345 -36.44 72.25 -18.73
C SER A 345 -37.82 72.32 -18.04
N ARG A 346 -38.90 71.99 -18.76
CA ARG A 346 -40.29 72.07 -18.26
C ARG A 346 -40.77 70.80 -17.58
N THR A 347 -40.22 69.63 -17.94
CA THR A 347 -40.49 68.36 -17.26
C THR A 347 -39.88 68.28 -15.84
N TRP A 348 -39.19 69.32 -15.40
CA TRP A 348 -38.42 69.37 -14.16
C TRP A 348 -39.15 70.08 -12.99
N LYS A 349 -40.46 70.33 -13.11
CA LYS A 349 -41.33 70.77 -12.03
C LYS A 349 -42.24 69.62 -11.58
N ASN A 350 -42.51 69.53 -10.28
CA ASN A 350 -43.30 68.46 -9.66
C ASN A 350 -44.82 68.52 -9.93
N ASP A 351 -45.30 69.49 -10.72
CA ASP A 351 -46.71 69.65 -11.04
C ASP A 351 -47.06 68.99 -12.37
N GLY A 352 -47.85 67.91 -12.32
CA GLY A 352 -48.21 67.12 -13.50
C GLY A 352 -49.06 67.87 -14.55
N VAL A 353 -49.68 69.00 -14.17
CA VAL A 353 -50.52 69.82 -15.04
C VAL A 353 -49.70 70.76 -15.92
N GLU A 354 -48.51 71.18 -15.49
CA GLU A 354 -47.60 72.04 -16.30
C GLU A 354 -46.77 71.24 -17.33
N MET A 355 -46.89 69.91 -17.33
CA MET A 355 -46.12 69.01 -18.19
C MET A 355 -46.65 68.94 -19.63
N PHE A 356 -47.89 69.38 -19.86
CA PHE A 356 -48.52 69.50 -21.18
C PHE A 356 -48.71 70.99 -21.49
N SER A 357 -48.28 71.44 -22.68
CA SER A 357 -48.69 72.76 -23.15
C SER A 357 -50.20 72.80 -23.31
N THR A 358 -50.87 73.78 -22.75
CA THR A 358 -52.24 74.10 -23.17
C THR A 358 -52.17 74.53 -24.63
N ASP A 359 -52.73 73.71 -25.53
CA ASP A 359 -52.85 74.04 -26.95
C ASP A 359 -53.41 75.46 -27.10
N SER A 360 -52.61 76.35 -27.67
CA SER A 360 -53.12 77.67 -28.05
C SER A 360 -53.62 77.61 -29.49
N GLU A 361 -54.63 78.40 -29.86
CA GLU A 361 -55.17 78.44 -31.23
C GLU A 361 -54.10 78.65 -32.32
N LYS A 362 -52.91 79.14 -31.94
CA LYS A 362 -51.77 79.38 -32.84
C LYS A 362 -51.08 78.11 -33.34
N ASP A 363 -51.29 76.99 -32.65
CA ASP A 363 -50.73 75.69 -33.04
C ASP A 363 -51.67 74.89 -33.96
N ARG A 364 -52.87 75.42 -34.27
CA ARG A 364 -53.78 74.79 -35.24
C ARG A 364 -53.27 75.02 -36.66
N LEU A 365 -53.08 73.92 -37.39
CA LEU A 365 -52.85 73.95 -38.83
C LEU A 365 -54.16 74.30 -39.54
N TYR A 366 -54.15 75.40 -40.29
CA TYR A 366 -55.24 75.77 -41.19
C TYR A 366 -54.95 75.22 -42.60
N VAL A 367 -56.00 74.75 -43.27
CA VAL A 367 -55.95 74.26 -44.65
C VAL A 367 -56.62 75.28 -45.56
N GLY A 368 -55.88 75.89 -46.46
CA GLY A 368 -56.41 76.89 -47.39
C GLY A 368 -55.36 77.42 -48.36
N PRO A 369 -55.67 78.48 -49.13
CA PRO A 369 -54.73 79.07 -50.08
C PRO A 369 -53.56 79.73 -49.33
N VAL A 370 -52.35 79.21 -49.54
CA VAL A 370 -51.09 79.72 -49.04
C VAL A 370 -50.39 80.44 -50.20
N ARG A 371 -50.06 81.71 -49.98
CA ARG A 371 -49.27 82.51 -50.94
C ARG A 371 -47.83 82.04 -50.95
N SER A 372 -47.43 81.35 -52.01
CA SER A 372 -46.01 81.11 -52.31
C SER A 372 -45.43 82.35 -52.99
N GLN A 373 -44.20 82.73 -52.64
CA GLN A 373 -43.56 83.94 -53.18
C GLN A 373 -43.05 83.78 -54.63
N THR A 374 -43.15 82.60 -55.23
CA THR A 374 -42.59 82.32 -56.56
C THR A 374 -43.58 81.73 -57.57
N GLU A 375 -44.70 81.15 -57.13
CA GLU A 375 -45.80 80.68 -57.98
C GLU A 375 -47.10 81.02 -57.23
N GLY A 376 -48.16 81.45 -57.92
CA GLY A 376 -49.39 82.00 -57.30
C GLY A 376 -50.08 81.09 -56.27
N ASP A 377 -51.19 81.60 -55.69
CA ASP A 377 -51.93 80.97 -54.59
C ASP A 377 -52.07 79.43 -54.74
N SER A 378 -51.46 78.67 -53.83
CA SER A 378 -51.47 77.21 -53.80
C SER A 378 -52.19 76.70 -52.56
N PHE A 379 -52.90 75.58 -52.65
CA PHE A 379 -53.64 75.03 -51.49
C PHE A 379 -52.68 74.23 -50.60
N GLY A 380 -52.53 74.61 -49.33
CA GLY A 380 -51.55 74.01 -48.45
C GLY A 380 -51.88 74.16 -46.97
N PHE A 381 -51.06 73.50 -46.14
CA PHE A 381 -51.15 73.58 -44.69
C PHE A 381 -50.25 74.71 -44.19
N ALA A 382 -50.81 75.64 -43.41
CA ALA A 382 -50.06 76.71 -42.75
C ALA A 382 -50.40 76.77 -41.26
N ARG A 383 -49.45 77.18 -40.43
CA ARG A 383 -49.70 77.46 -39.01
C ARG A 383 -50.46 78.78 -38.87
N ALA A 384 -51.45 78.82 -38.00
CA ALA A 384 -52.21 80.02 -37.73
C ALA A 384 -51.42 80.99 -36.85
N GLY A 385 -50.64 81.91 -37.45
CA GLY A 385 -50.15 83.13 -36.81
C GLY A 385 -49.22 82.97 -35.60
#